data_AF-A0AAD5N0W8-F1
#
_entry.id   AF-A0AAD5N0W8-F1
#
_cell.length_a   1.000
_cell.length_b   1.000
_cell.length_c   1.000
_cell.angle_alpha   90.00
_cell.angle_beta   90.00
_cell.angle_gamma   90.00
#
_symmetry.space_group_name_H-M   'P 1'
#
loop_
_entity.id
_entity.type
_entity.pdbx_description
1 polymer ?
#
loop_
_entity_poly.entity_id
_entity_poly.type
_entity_poly.pdbx_seq_one_letter_code
_entity_poly.pdbx_strand_id
1 'polypeptide(L)'
;MEIVAKTIYEMANISSTSLYVHVENIVVSVVIAVVGVFGLVSNGAAILAVRYNPLLRNSFGLLCLSHSIANMGVLLVLVFWIAPATLV
;
A
#
# COMPACT_ATOMS: atom_id res chain seq x y z
N MET A 1 25.73 -20.06 36.13
CA MET A 1 24.59 -20.73 35.47
C MET A 1 23.53 -19.73 35.02
N GLU A 2 23.23 -18.69 35.80
CA GLU A 2 22.27 -17.62 35.44
C GLU A 2 22.60 -16.83 34.16
N ILE A 3 23.88 -16.56 33.89
CA ILE A 3 24.31 -15.82 32.69
C ILE A 3 23.86 -16.56 31.42
N VAL A 4 24.02 -17.89 31.39
CA VAL A 4 23.64 -18.73 30.25
C VAL A 4 22.13 -18.73 30.04
N ALA A 5 21.35 -18.80 31.12
CA ALA A 5 19.89 -18.75 31.05
C ALA A 5 19.38 -17.41 30.50
N LYS A 6 19.99 -16.29 30.92
CA LYS A 6 19.66 -14.95 30.42
C LYS A 6 19.97 -14.82 28.93
N THR A 7 21.11 -15.32 28.47
CA THR A 7 21.47 -15.29 27.05
C THR A 7 20.46 -16.10 26.22
N ILE A 8 20.09 -17.32 26.64
CA ILE A 8 19.10 -18.14 25.93
C ILE A 8 17.74 -17.43 25.82
N TYR A 9 17.31 -16.77 26.89
CA TYR A 9 16.06 -15.99 26.89
C TYR A 9 16.11 -14.81 25.90
N GLU A 10 17.23 -14.08 25.85
CA GLU A 10 17.40 -12.98 24.89
C GLU A 10 17.41 -13.50 23.44
N MET A 11 18.07 -14.63 23.16
CA MET A 11 18.06 -15.24 21.82
C MET A 11 16.63 -15.67 21.41
N ALA A 12 15.86 -16.24 22.34
CA ALA A 12 14.47 -16.63 22.09
C ALA A 12 13.57 -15.41 21.81
N ASN A 13 13.78 -14.31 22.53
CA ASN A 13 13.03 -13.07 22.33
C ASN A 13 13.36 -12.40 20.98
N ILE A 14 14.64 -12.38 20.60
CA ILE A 14 15.09 -11.87 19.29
C ILE A 14 14.47 -12.69 18.15
N SER A 15 14.48 -14.02 18.27
CA SER A 15 13.87 -14.90 17.26
C SER A 15 12.36 -14.66 17.12
N SER A 16 11.66 -14.46 18.24
CA SER A 16 10.21 -14.19 18.24
C SER A 16 9.89 -12.82 17.64
N THR A 17 10.72 -11.81 17.93
CA THR A 17 10.58 -10.44 17.40
C THR A 17 10.82 -10.41 15.89
N SER A 18 11.86 -11.11 15.41
CA SER A 18 12.15 -11.17 13.97
C SER A 18 11.04 -11.85 13.17
N LEU A 19 10.43 -12.90 13.72
CA LEU A 19 9.31 -13.58 13.08
C LEU A 19 8.06 -12.68 13.04
N TYR A 20 7.80 -11.95 14.13
CA TYR A 20 6.69 -11.00 14.21
C TYR A 20 6.82 -9.89 13.15
N VAL A 21 8.00 -9.26 13.04
CA VAL A 21 8.27 -8.21 12.04
C VAL A 21 8.10 -8.74 10.61
N HIS A 22 8.53 -9.98 10.34
CA HIS A 22 8.38 -10.57 9.01
C HIS A 22 6.91 -10.78 8.64
N VAL A 23 6.08 -11.25 9.58
CA VAL A 23 4.64 -11.40 9.37
C VAL A 23 3.96 -10.04 9.17
N GLU A 24 4.30 -9.03 9.97
CA GLU A 24 3.78 -7.68 9.80
C GLU A 24 4.12 -7.09 8.43
N ASN A 25 5.37 -7.22 7.98
CA ASN A 25 5.82 -6.76 6.68
C ASN A 25 5.04 -7.40 5.52
N ILE A 26 4.78 -8.71 5.61
CA ILE A 26 3.95 -9.42 4.62
C ILE A 26 2.52 -8.86 4.62
N VAL A 27 1.92 -8.70 5.80
CA VAL A 27 0.53 -8.18 5.92
C VAL A 27 0.45 -6.77 5.36
N VAL A 28 1.39 -5.89 5.71
CA VAL A 28 1.45 -4.51 5.22
C VAL A 28 1.61 -4.48 3.70
N SER A 29 2.51 -5.29 3.14
CA SER A 29 2.70 -5.37 1.68
C SER A 29 1.42 -5.80 0.95
N VAL A 30 0.71 -6.81 1.48
CA VAL A 30 -0.55 -7.29 0.91
C VAL A 30 -1.62 -6.18 0.95
N VAL A 31 -1.76 -5.49 2.08
CA VAL A 31 -2.73 -4.39 2.20
C VAL A 31 -2.41 -3.27 1.21
N ILE A 32 -1.15 -2.88 1.07
CA ILE A 32 -0.71 -1.84 0.12
C ILE A 32 -1.00 -2.27 -1.31
N ALA A 33 -0.76 -3.52 -1.67
CA ALA A 33 -1.05 -4.05 -2.99
C ALA A 33 -2.57 -4.03 -3.29
N VAL A 34 -3.40 -4.50 -2.35
CA VAL A 34 -4.86 -4.53 -2.51
C VAL A 34 -5.43 -3.12 -2.64
N VAL A 35 -5.04 -2.20 -1.75
CA VAL A 35 -5.47 -0.79 -1.81
C VAL A 35 -4.98 -0.12 -3.09
N GLY A 36 -3.75 -0.40 -3.49
CA GLY A 36 -3.15 0.09 -4.72
C GLY A 36 -3.94 -0.31 -5.97
N VAL A 37 -4.23 -1.61 -6.12
CA VAL A 37 -5.01 -2.14 -7.25
C VAL A 37 -6.44 -1.62 -7.24
N PHE A 38 -7.11 -1.65 -6.10
CA PHE A 38 -8.49 -1.14 -5.99
C PHE A 38 -8.57 0.36 -6.30
N GLY A 39 -7.60 1.13 -5.81
CA GLY A 39 -7.43 2.53 -6.15
C GLY A 39 -7.25 2.73 -7.65
N LEU A 40 -6.39 1.96 -8.30
CA LEU A 40 -6.13 2.07 -9.74
C LEU A 40 -7.42 1.87 -10.56
N VAL A 41 -8.19 0.84 -10.22
CA VAL A 41 -9.46 0.54 -10.90
C VAL A 41 -10.49 1.66 -10.67
N SER A 42 -10.69 2.08 -9.42
CA SER A 42 -11.69 3.11 -9.09
C SER A 42 -11.36 4.49 -9.66
N ASN A 43 -10.10 4.93 -9.62
CA ASN A 43 -9.68 6.19 -10.23
C ASN A 43 -9.71 6.11 -11.77
N GLY A 44 -9.39 4.95 -12.35
CA GLY A 44 -9.56 4.70 -13.78
C GLY A 44 -11.02 4.82 -14.20
N ALA A 45 -11.94 4.21 -13.45
CA ALA A 45 -13.37 4.32 -13.67
C ALA A 45 -13.87 5.77 -13.54
N ALA A 46 -13.37 6.53 -12.55
CA ALA A 46 -13.71 7.94 -12.38
C ALA A 46 -13.25 8.80 -13.58
N ILE A 47 -12.02 8.57 -14.07
CA ILE A 47 -11.51 9.24 -15.28
C ILE A 47 -12.41 8.90 -16.48
N LEU A 48 -12.71 7.62 -16.72
CA LEU A 48 -13.58 7.20 -17.82
C LEU A 48 -14.98 7.82 -17.70
N ALA A 49 -15.57 7.82 -16.51
CA ALA A 49 -16.90 8.40 -16.27
C ALA A 49 -16.94 9.89 -16.62
N VAL A 50 -15.92 10.68 -16.23
CA VAL A 50 -15.84 12.10 -16.59
C VAL A 50 -15.58 12.30 -18.09
N ARG A 51 -14.80 11.42 -18.73
CA ARG A 51 -14.48 11.54 -20.16
C ARG A 51 -15.65 11.18 -21.07
N TYR A 52 -16.45 10.17 -20.72
CA TYR A 52 -17.59 9.72 -21.52
C TYR A 52 -18.88 10.51 -21.26
N ASN A 53 -19.03 11.14 -20.10
CA ASN A 53 -20.23 11.92 -19.80
C ASN A 53 -19.98 13.43 -20.04
N PRO A 54 -20.46 14.01 -21.15
CA PRO A 54 -20.29 15.44 -21.43
C PRO A 54 -20.96 16.34 -20.38
N LEU A 55 -21.98 15.83 -19.67
CA LEU A 55 -22.63 16.51 -18.54
C LEU A 55 -21.67 16.77 -17.36
N LEU A 56 -20.60 15.98 -17.23
CA LEU A 56 -19.60 16.10 -16.18
C LEU A 56 -18.42 16.98 -16.57
N ARG A 57 -18.37 17.56 -17.78
CA ARG A 57 -17.31 18.49 -18.23
C ARG A 57 -17.48 19.91 -17.67
N ASN A 58 -18.00 20.01 -16.45
CA ASN A 58 -18.04 21.24 -15.67
C ASN A 58 -16.77 21.36 -14.80
N SER A 59 -16.52 22.52 -14.21
CA SER A 59 -15.37 22.77 -13.32
C SER A 59 -15.24 21.73 -12.21
N PHE A 60 -16.36 21.21 -11.70
CA PHE A 60 -16.38 20.14 -10.70
C PHE A 60 -15.81 18.81 -11.22
N GLY A 61 -16.26 18.35 -12.41
CA GLY A 61 -15.76 17.10 -12.96
C GLY A 61 -14.31 17.17 -13.44
N LEU A 62 -13.85 18.34 -13.90
CA LEU A 62 -12.41 18.57 -14.18
C LEU A 62 -11.55 18.52 -12.91
N LEU A 63 -12.06 19.02 -11.77
CA LEU A 63 -11.39 18.91 -10.49
C LEU A 63 -11.29 17.45 -10.03
N CYS A 64 -12.37 16.68 -10.17
CA CYS A 64 -12.36 15.23 -9.92
C CYS A 64 -11.41 14.48 -10.87
N LEU A 65 -11.29 14.91 -12.12
CA LEU A 65 -10.38 14.33 -13.11
C LEU A 65 -8.91 14.54 -12.68
N SER A 66 -8.54 15.78 -12.33
CA SER A 66 -7.20 16.10 -11.84
C SER A 66 -6.84 15.27 -10.60
N HIS A 67 -7.76 15.20 -9.63
CA HIS A 67 -7.57 14.40 -8.43
C HIS A 67 -7.40 12.90 -8.75
N SER A 68 -8.20 12.37 -9.67
CA SER A 68 -8.10 10.95 -10.06
C SER A 68 -6.81 10.63 -10.81
N ILE A 69 -6.30 11.56 -11.64
CA ILE A 69 -4.99 11.42 -12.30
C ILE A 69 -3.84 11.46 -11.29
N ALA A 70 -3.88 12.42 -10.34
CA ALA A 70 -2.87 12.51 -9.29
C ALA A 70 -2.85 11.22 -8.45
N ASN A 71 -4.04 10.71 -8.10
CA ASN A 71 -4.19 9.49 -7.32
C ASN A 71 -3.67 8.27 -8.11
N MET A 72 -3.91 8.19 -9.42
CA MET A 72 -3.32 7.16 -10.30
C MET A 72 -1.79 7.12 -10.20
N GLY A 73 -1.13 8.28 -10.23
CA GLY A 73 0.32 8.37 -10.10
C GLY A 73 0.82 7.84 -8.75
N VAL A 74 0.18 8.23 -7.65
CA VAL A 74 0.55 7.78 -6.29
C VAL A 74 0.32 6.28 -6.12
N LEU A 75 -0.79 5.76 -6.64
CA LEU A 75 -1.14 4.34 -6.55
C LEU A 75 -0.18 3.45 -7.35
N LEU A 76 0.32 3.92 -8.51
CA LEU A 76 1.39 3.23 -9.23
C LEU A 76 2.67 3.12 -8.39
N VAL A 77 3.05 4.18 -7.68
CA VAL A 77 4.22 4.15 -6.77
C VAL A 77 3.97 3.20 -5.60
N LEU A 78 2.77 3.20 -5.01
CA LEU A 78 2.43 2.27 -3.93
C LEU A 78 2.53 0.81 -4.38
N VAL A 79 2.01 0.46 -5.56
CA VAL A 79 2.01 -0.92 -6.07
C VAL A 79 3.40 -1.36 -6.54
N PHE A 80 4.11 -0.54 -7.32
CA PHE A 80 5.36 -0.95 -7.96
C PHE A 80 6.61 -0.71 -7.12
N TRP A 81 6.55 0.16 -6.11
CA TRP A 81 7.71 0.51 -5.28
C TRP A 81 7.51 0.14 -3.82
N ILE A 82 6.45 0.63 -3.18
CA ILE A 82 6.29 0.47 -1.73
C ILE A 82 5.93 -0.97 -1.35
N ALA A 83 5.05 -1.64 -2.11
CA ALA A 83 4.68 -3.03 -1.86
C ALA A 83 5.87 -4.02 -1.96
N PRO A 84 6.76 -3.98 -2.98
CA PRO A 84 7.94 -4.84 -2.99
C PRO A 84 9.01 -4.39 -1.99
N ALA A 85 9.18 -3.08 -1.75
CA ALA A 85 10.15 -2.58 -0.78
C ALA A 85 9.82 -2.95 0.67
N THR A 86 8.56 -3.28 0.97
CA THR A 86 8.15 -3.76 2.30
C THR A 86 8.43 -5.25 2.51
N LEU A 87 8.72 -6.00 1.43
CA LEU A 87 9.05 -7.44 1.51
C LEU A 87 10.57 -7.71 1.55
N VAL A 88 11.40 -6.69 1.26
CA VAL A 88 12.87 -6.72 1.30
C VAL A 88 13.35 -6.17 2.63
#